data_AF-A0A920S6H7-F1
#
_entry.id   AF-A0A920S6H7-F1
#
_cell.length_a   1.000
_cell.length_b   1.000
_cell.length_c   1.000
_cell.angle_alpha   90.00
_cell.angle_beta   90.00
_cell.angle_gamma   90.00
#
_symmetry.space_group_name_H-M   'P 1'
#
loop_
_entity.id
_entity.type
_entity.pdbx_description
1 polymer ?
#
loop_
_entity_poly.entity_id
_entity_poly.type
_entity_poly.pdbx_seq_one_letter_code
_entity_poly.pdbx_strand_id
1 'polypeptide(L)'
;MNVTPTDATLGAVVTEVDLATPTDDLWEAIHANFLEYGLLIFPGQHLTEDAQGQFALRFGKTEKLHPQQPGPSVQLSNQKPNGEMVHREDEGFRLLRGNEGWHTDSTYMPLAAKAGMLAALVVPPENGETEFADMRAAWDELDDETQKKLEGLSAYHSLYYSQSRPGVRSHDGPQVRVS
;
A
#
# COMPACT_ATOMS: atom_id res chain seq x y z
N MET A 1 15.23 -9.04 17.47
CA MET A 1 14.34 -9.25 16.31
C MET A 1 13.89 -10.69 16.30
N ASN A 2 12.59 -10.88 16.44
CA ASN A 2 11.93 -12.18 16.28
C ASN A 2 10.95 -12.10 15.12
N VAL A 3 10.92 -13.12 14.26
CA VAL A 3 10.10 -13.18 13.05
C VAL A 3 9.21 -14.41 13.13
N THR A 4 7.90 -14.21 13.06
CA THR A 4 6.89 -15.28 13.09
C THR A 4 6.05 -15.20 11.81
N PRO A 5 6.15 -16.17 10.89
CA PRO A 5 5.32 -16.21 9.70
C PRO A 5 3.83 -16.25 10.04
N THR A 6 2.99 -15.73 9.16
CA THR A 6 1.54 -15.96 9.26
C THR A 6 1.17 -17.35 8.74
N ASP A 7 -0.09 -17.75 8.90
CA ASP A 7 -0.62 -18.99 8.34
C ASP A 7 -0.89 -18.90 6.82
N ALA A 8 -0.70 -17.73 6.20
CA ALA A 8 -0.83 -17.51 4.76
C ALA A 8 0.50 -17.69 4.02
N THR A 9 0.46 -17.68 2.69
CA THR A 9 1.66 -17.80 1.84
C THR A 9 2.54 -16.53 1.84
N LEU A 10 2.04 -15.44 2.39
CA LEU A 10 2.76 -14.18 2.61
C LEU A 10 2.61 -13.73 4.06
N GLY A 11 3.45 -12.79 4.48
CA GLY A 11 3.32 -12.12 5.75
C GLY A 11 4.15 -12.74 6.87
N ALA A 12 4.79 -11.88 7.66
CA ALA A 12 5.34 -12.24 8.96
C ALA A 12 5.15 -11.11 9.98
N VAL A 13 4.94 -11.49 11.24
CA VAL A 13 4.94 -10.58 12.38
C VAL A 13 6.37 -10.45 12.90
N VAL A 14 6.86 -9.22 13.00
CA VAL A 14 8.22 -8.91 13.46
C VAL A 14 8.16 -8.15 14.78
N THR A 15 8.80 -8.70 15.80
CA THR A 15 8.84 -8.14 17.16
C THR A 15 10.28 -7.96 17.65
N GLU A 16 10.46 -7.32 18.81
CA GLU A 16 11.78 -7.03 19.40
C GLU A 16 12.68 -6.20 18.47
N VAL A 17 12.08 -5.15 17.89
CA VAL A 17 12.74 -4.19 17.01
C VAL A 17 12.26 -2.77 17.31
N ASP A 18 13.14 -1.80 17.11
CA ASP A 18 12.82 -0.37 17.09
C ASP A 18 13.02 0.15 15.65
N LEU A 19 11.93 0.55 15.00
CA LEU A 19 11.98 1.09 13.65
C LEU A 19 12.33 2.58 13.59
N ALA A 20 12.34 3.29 14.73
CA ALA A 20 12.68 4.71 14.74
C ALA A 20 14.17 4.94 14.46
N THR A 21 15.02 4.02 14.91
CA THR A 21 16.48 4.13 14.79
C THR A 21 17.16 2.80 14.46
N PRO A 22 16.81 2.13 13.35
CA PRO A 22 17.38 0.83 13.04
C PRO A 22 18.87 0.97 12.69
N THR A 23 19.69 0.09 13.25
CA THR A 23 21.06 -0.12 12.78
C THR A 23 21.05 -0.67 11.35
N ASP A 24 22.18 -0.59 10.65
CA ASP A 24 22.29 -1.12 9.30
C ASP A 24 22.06 -2.64 9.27
N ASP A 25 22.62 -3.38 10.23
CA ASP A 25 22.39 -4.82 10.38
C ASP A 25 20.90 -5.15 10.59
N LEU A 26 20.20 -4.36 11.42
CA LEU A 26 18.77 -4.55 11.65
C LEU A 26 17.96 -4.26 10.37
N TRP A 27 18.32 -3.19 9.65
CA TRP A 27 17.71 -2.86 8.38
C TRP A 27 17.89 -3.97 7.34
N GLU A 28 19.11 -4.50 7.18
CA GLU A 28 19.39 -5.57 6.24
C GLU A 28 18.56 -6.82 6.56
N ALA A 29 18.46 -7.16 7.85
CA ALA A 29 17.63 -8.27 8.30
C ALA A 29 16.14 -8.02 8.00
N ILE A 30 15.61 -6.81 8.25
CA ILE A 30 14.24 -6.44 7.91
C ILE A 30 14.00 -6.53 6.40
N HIS A 31 14.90 -5.97 5.59
CA HIS A 31 14.76 -5.97 4.13
C HIS A 31 14.80 -7.38 3.56
N ALA A 32 15.67 -8.26 4.05
CA ALA A 32 15.70 -9.67 3.66
C ALA A 32 14.38 -10.37 3.98
N ASN A 33 13.82 -10.17 5.17
CA ASN A 33 12.52 -10.73 5.54
C ASN A 33 11.37 -10.13 4.71
N PHE A 34 11.45 -8.87 4.32
CA PHE A 34 10.45 -8.26 3.44
C PHE A 34 10.45 -8.91 2.05
N LEU A 35 11.63 -9.21 1.50
CA LEU A 35 11.75 -9.90 0.21
C LEU A 35 11.22 -11.34 0.28
N GLU A 36 11.42 -12.03 1.40
CA GLU A 36 10.91 -13.38 1.63
C GLU A 36 9.38 -13.38 1.78
N TYR A 37 8.87 -12.64 2.76
CA TYR A 37 7.47 -12.72 3.17
C TYR A 37 6.52 -11.80 2.38
N GLY A 38 7.02 -10.81 1.64
CA GLY A 38 6.21 -9.85 0.87
C GLY A 38 5.40 -8.85 1.71
N LEU A 39 5.14 -9.14 2.98
CA LEU A 39 4.45 -8.30 3.96
C LEU A 39 5.10 -8.49 5.33
N LEU A 40 5.37 -7.39 6.04
CA LEU A 40 5.84 -7.42 7.43
C LEU A 40 4.92 -6.59 8.31
N ILE A 41 4.55 -7.15 9.46
CA ILE A 41 3.66 -6.53 10.45
C ILE A 41 4.48 -6.24 11.71
N PHE A 42 4.51 -4.98 12.12
CA PHE A 42 5.30 -4.52 13.27
C PHE A 42 4.36 -4.00 14.38
N PRO A 43 3.94 -4.85 15.33
CA PRO A 43 3.09 -4.42 16.43
C PRO A 43 3.87 -3.53 17.41
N GLY A 44 3.15 -2.63 18.10
CA GLY A 44 3.70 -1.80 19.17
C GLY A 44 4.65 -0.69 18.72
N GLN A 45 4.62 -0.33 17.44
CA GLN A 45 5.42 0.80 16.92
C GLN A 45 4.63 2.11 17.06
N HIS A 46 5.28 3.14 17.60
CA HIS A 46 4.71 4.48 17.79
C HIS A 46 5.61 5.54 17.17
N LEU A 47 5.87 5.39 15.87
CA LEU A 47 6.78 6.27 15.13
C LEU A 47 6.20 7.68 15.01
N THR A 48 7.06 8.69 15.09
CA THR A 48 6.73 10.03 14.59
C THR A 48 6.68 10.00 13.06
N GLU A 49 6.01 10.98 12.45
CA GLU A 49 5.98 11.12 10.99
C GLU A 49 7.40 11.19 10.39
N ASP A 50 8.31 11.92 11.04
CA ASP A 50 9.72 11.99 10.63
C ASP A 50 10.41 10.63 10.71
N ALA A 51 10.23 9.88 11.81
CA ALA A 51 10.83 8.56 11.98
C ALA A 51 10.30 7.55 10.94
N GLN A 52 8.99 7.57 10.68
CA GLN A 52 8.38 6.76 9.62
C GLN A 52 8.94 7.15 8.24
N GLY A 53 9.09 8.45 7.97
CA GLY A 53 9.70 8.95 6.75
C GLY A 53 11.15 8.51 6.57
N GLN A 54 11.97 8.58 7.62
CA GLN A 54 13.37 8.11 7.58
C GLN A 54 13.46 6.60 7.37
N PHE A 55 12.57 5.83 8.01
CA PHE A 55 12.51 4.39 7.79
C PHE A 55 12.07 4.05 6.36
N ALA A 56 11.07 4.75 5.81
CA ALA A 56 10.63 4.59 4.42
C ALA A 56 11.75 4.88 3.40
N LEU A 57 12.59 5.89 3.67
CA LEU A 57 13.73 6.23 2.81
C LEU A 57 14.77 5.10 2.68
N ARG A 58 14.80 4.14 3.61
CA ARG A 58 15.65 2.95 3.50
C ARG A 58 15.24 2.05 2.32
N PHE A 59 13.96 2.07 1.92
CA PHE A 59 13.45 1.34 0.75
C PHE A 59 13.73 2.04 -0.58
N GLY A 60 13.98 3.35 -0.56
CA GLY A 60 14.22 4.20 -1.72
C GLY A 60 13.63 5.61 -1.56
N LYS A 61 13.64 6.40 -2.64
CA LYS A 61 12.98 7.71 -2.65
C LYS A 61 11.46 7.52 -2.52
N THR A 62 10.83 8.31 -1.66
CA THR A 62 9.37 8.27 -1.46
C THR A 62 8.63 8.93 -2.63
N GLU A 63 7.51 8.33 -3.04
CA GLU A 63 6.56 8.96 -3.96
C GLU A 63 5.89 10.16 -3.28
N LYS A 64 5.64 11.24 -4.05
CA LYS A 64 4.79 12.34 -3.61
C LYS A 64 3.44 12.21 -4.30
N LEU A 65 2.37 12.03 -3.52
CA LEU A 65 1.02 11.82 -4.07
C LEU A 65 0.43 13.12 -4.65
N HIS A 66 0.90 14.28 -4.19
CA HIS A 66 0.55 15.57 -4.79
C HIS A 66 1.68 16.61 -4.62
N PRO A 67 1.78 17.63 -5.48
CA PRO A 67 2.92 18.57 -5.48
C PRO A 67 3.08 19.35 -4.18
N GLN A 68 1.98 19.62 -3.47
CA GLN A 68 1.94 20.37 -2.21
C GLN A 68 1.96 19.48 -0.97
N GLN A 69 2.41 18.22 -1.07
CA GLN A 69 2.53 17.32 0.09
C GLN A 69 3.47 17.93 1.13
N PRO A 70 2.99 18.21 2.37
CA PRO A 70 3.73 18.96 3.37
C PRO A 70 4.84 18.14 4.04
N GLY A 71 4.67 16.83 4.15
CA GLY A 71 5.55 15.93 4.90
C GLY A 71 5.94 14.67 4.13
N PRO A 72 6.65 13.73 4.77
CA PRO A 72 7.05 12.46 4.17
C PRO A 72 5.88 11.47 4.01
N SER A 73 4.74 11.73 4.66
CA SER A 73 3.57 10.85 4.64
C SER A 73 2.30 11.58 4.20
N VAL A 74 1.26 10.81 3.90
CA VAL A 74 -0.11 11.30 3.68
C VAL A 74 -1.02 10.61 4.67
N GLN A 75 -1.87 11.39 5.35
CA GLN A 75 -2.83 10.85 6.29
C GLN A 75 -4.07 10.34 5.56
N LEU A 76 -4.38 9.05 5.78
CA LEU A 76 -5.64 8.45 5.39
C LEU A 76 -6.56 8.45 6.60
N SER A 77 -7.61 9.28 6.56
CA SER A 77 -8.50 9.50 7.71
C SER A 77 -9.96 9.61 7.26
N ASN A 78 -10.85 9.03 8.06
CA ASN A 78 -12.29 9.24 7.97
C ASN A 78 -12.76 10.43 8.83
N GLN A 79 -11.83 11.18 9.43
CA GLN A 79 -12.05 12.39 10.20
C GLN A 79 -11.29 13.58 9.60
N LYS A 80 -11.98 14.71 9.48
CA LYS A 80 -11.43 15.99 9.03
C LYS A 80 -10.55 16.63 10.11
N PRO A 81 -9.66 17.59 9.77
CA PRO A 81 -8.82 18.28 10.76
C PRO A 81 -9.58 19.00 11.87
N ASN A 82 -10.83 19.39 11.63
CA ASN A 82 -11.71 20.02 12.63
C ASN A 82 -12.41 19.00 13.57
N GLY A 83 -12.13 17.70 13.41
CA GLY A 83 -12.71 16.62 14.20
C GLY A 83 -14.04 16.08 13.67
N GLU A 84 -14.62 16.67 12.62
CA GLU A 84 -15.85 16.17 12.01
C GLU A 84 -15.58 14.92 11.17
N MET A 85 -16.54 14.01 11.11
CA MET A 85 -16.45 12.86 10.21
C MET A 85 -16.54 13.29 8.75
N VAL A 86 -15.78 12.62 7.88
CA VAL A 86 -15.90 12.80 6.44
C VAL A 86 -17.24 12.20 5.98
N HIS A 87 -18.00 12.96 5.20
CA HIS A 87 -19.29 12.55 4.64
C HIS A 87 -19.11 11.83 3.30
N ARG A 88 -20.07 11.01 2.90
CA ARG A 88 -20.02 10.24 1.64
C ARG A 88 -19.97 11.13 0.39
N GLU A 89 -20.48 12.35 0.53
CA GLU A 89 -20.52 13.36 -0.51
C GLU A 89 -19.20 14.12 -0.63
N ASP A 90 -18.31 14.06 0.38
CA ASP A 90 -17.02 14.71 0.33
C ASP A 90 -16.13 14.05 -0.74
N GLU A 91 -15.48 14.86 -1.58
CA GLU A 91 -14.62 14.35 -2.66
C GLU A 91 -13.50 13.46 -2.14
N GLY A 92 -12.91 13.82 -0.99
CA GLY A 92 -11.89 13.00 -0.32
C GLY A 92 -12.39 11.60 0.04
N PHE A 93 -13.64 11.47 0.50
CA PHE A 93 -14.23 10.17 0.80
C PHE A 93 -14.35 9.31 -0.46
N ARG A 94 -14.85 9.90 -1.56
CA ARG A 94 -15.06 9.18 -2.82
C ARG A 94 -13.75 8.66 -3.41
N LEU A 95 -12.66 9.41 -3.26
CA LEU A 95 -11.32 8.97 -3.68
C LEU A 95 -10.81 7.80 -2.83
N LEU A 96 -11.02 7.85 -1.51
CA LEU A 96 -10.63 6.78 -0.59
C LEU A 96 -11.41 5.48 -0.80
N ARG A 97 -12.65 5.55 -1.31
CA ARG A 97 -13.45 4.36 -1.69
C ARG A 97 -12.74 3.49 -2.73
N GLY A 98 -11.89 4.07 -3.59
CA GLY A 98 -11.09 3.31 -4.55
C GLY A 98 -10.16 2.29 -3.87
N ASN A 99 -9.77 2.53 -2.62
CA ASN A 99 -8.88 1.64 -1.86
C ASN A 99 -9.61 0.41 -1.28
N GLU A 100 -10.95 0.38 -1.33
CA GLU A 100 -11.74 -0.78 -0.85
C GLU A 100 -11.71 -1.97 -1.83
N GLY A 101 -11.24 -1.77 -3.06
CA GLY A 101 -11.06 -2.85 -4.04
C GLY A 101 -9.64 -3.40 -4.05
N TRP A 102 -9.46 -4.64 -4.51
CA TRP A 102 -8.11 -5.20 -4.75
C TRP A 102 -7.32 -4.36 -5.75
N HIS A 103 -6.14 -3.92 -5.34
CA HIS A 103 -5.23 -3.13 -6.16
C HIS A 103 -3.77 -3.34 -5.77
N THR A 104 -2.88 -2.83 -6.61
CA THR A 104 -1.47 -2.61 -6.28
C THR A 104 -1.19 -1.12 -6.46
N ASP A 105 -0.52 -0.52 -5.48
CA ASP A 105 -0.29 0.93 -5.44
C ASP A 105 0.50 1.42 -6.66
N SER A 106 0.07 2.56 -7.18
CA SER A 106 0.76 3.32 -8.24
C SER A 106 1.06 2.55 -9.53
N THR A 107 0.37 1.43 -9.83
CA THR A 107 0.53 0.70 -11.11
C THR A 107 0.18 1.53 -12.36
N TYR A 108 -0.57 2.63 -12.19
CA TYR A 108 -0.88 3.59 -13.26
C TYR A 108 0.23 4.61 -13.54
N MET A 109 1.29 4.62 -12.71
CA MET A 109 2.46 5.48 -12.91
C MET A 109 3.48 4.79 -13.83
N PRO A 110 4.37 5.54 -14.52
CA PRO A 110 5.43 4.95 -15.33
C PRO A 110 6.36 4.01 -14.56
N LEU A 111 6.51 4.25 -13.25
CA LEU A 111 7.20 3.38 -12.31
C LEU A 111 6.28 3.15 -11.11
N ALA A 112 5.87 1.89 -10.90
CA ALA A 112 5.02 1.52 -9.78
C ALA A 112 5.76 1.63 -8.43
N ALA A 113 4.99 1.75 -7.36
CA ALA A 113 5.54 1.79 -6.02
C ALA A 113 6.23 0.45 -5.69
N LYS A 114 7.44 0.51 -5.12
CA LYS A 114 8.19 -0.69 -4.69
C LYS A 114 7.60 -1.30 -3.42
N ALA A 115 7.16 -0.46 -2.49
CA ALA A 115 6.64 -0.87 -1.19
C ALA A 115 5.67 0.19 -0.67
N GLY A 116 4.59 -0.26 -0.02
CA GLY A 116 3.70 0.58 0.77
C GLY A 116 4.08 0.49 2.26
N MET A 117 3.92 1.59 2.99
CA MET A 117 4.13 1.64 4.44
C MET A 117 2.95 2.33 5.10
N LEU A 118 2.23 1.59 5.93
CA LEU A 118 1.04 2.07 6.64
C LEU A 118 1.28 2.05 8.15
N ALA A 119 0.96 3.15 8.82
CA ALA A 119 0.95 3.25 10.28
C ALA A 119 -0.48 3.47 10.77
N ALA A 120 -0.94 2.61 11.68
CA ALA A 120 -2.24 2.73 12.31
C ALA A 120 -2.16 3.73 13.47
N LEU A 121 -2.71 4.93 13.29
CA LEU A 121 -2.70 5.99 14.32
C LEU A 121 -3.93 5.92 15.23
N VAL A 122 -5.10 5.76 14.63
CA VAL A 122 -6.39 5.59 15.31
C VAL A 122 -7.11 4.45 14.62
N VAL A 123 -7.44 3.40 15.37
CA VAL A 123 -8.07 2.19 14.84
C VAL A 123 -9.54 2.19 15.24
N PRO A 124 -10.49 2.00 14.30
CA PRO A 124 -11.90 1.86 14.64
C PRO A 124 -12.11 0.60 15.50
N PRO A 125 -13.14 0.57 16.36
CA PRO A 125 -13.40 -0.57 17.23
C PRO A 125 -13.86 -1.83 16.46
N GLU A 126 -14.35 -1.67 15.23
CA GLU A 126 -14.85 -2.73 14.37
C GLU A 126 -14.67 -2.36 12.90
N ASN A 127 -14.50 -3.37 12.04
CA ASN A 127 -14.23 -3.25 10.61
C ASN A 127 -12.92 -2.49 10.29
N GLY A 128 -12.65 -2.25 9.00
CA GLY A 128 -11.48 -1.51 8.54
C GLY A 128 -10.22 -2.36 8.48
N GLU A 129 -10.39 -3.68 8.44
CA GLU A 129 -9.32 -4.63 8.15
C GLU A 129 -8.70 -4.30 6.78
N THR A 130 -7.40 -4.50 6.67
CA THR A 130 -6.69 -4.43 5.39
C THR A 130 -6.29 -5.84 5.00
N GLU A 131 -6.79 -6.31 3.85
CA GLU A 131 -6.48 -7.62 3.32
C GLU A 131 -5.32 -7.55 2.32
N PHE A 132 -4.51 -8.60 2.29
CA PHE A 132 -3.40 -8.75 1.36
C PHE A 132 -3.47 -10.11 0.67
N ALA A 133 -3.01 -10.19 -0.58
CA ALA A 133 -2.99 -11.42 -1.37
C ALA A 133 -1.61 -11.62 -2.00
N ASP A 134 -1.08 -12.85 -1.94
CA ASP A 134 0.20 -13.19 -2.54
C ASP A 134 0.04 -13.50 -4.03
N MET A 135 0.48 -12.57 -4.88
CA MET A 135 0.43 -12.75 -6.33
C MET A 135 1.46 -13.75 -6.85
N ARG A 136 2.51 -14.08 -6.07
CA ARG A 136 3.48 -15.12 -6.42
C ARG A 136 2.83 -16.49 -6.25
N ALA A 137 2.24 -16.75 -5.09
CA ALA A 137 1.50 -17.98 -4.84
C ALA A 137 0.30 -18.13 -5.78
N ALA A 138 -0.40 -17.03 -6.09
CA ALA A 138 -1.49 -17.05 -7.06
C ALA A 138 -1.01 -17.44 -8.48
N TRP A 139 0.18 -16.99 -8.89
CA TRP A 139 0.78 -17.39 -10.16
C TRP A 139 1.15 -18.87 -10.17
N ASP A 140 1.79 -19.35 -9.10
CA ASP A 140 2.24 -20.74 -8.98
C ASP A 140 1.08 -21.76 -8.97
N GLU A 141 -0.11 -21.35 -8.53
CA GLU A 141 -1.33 -22.19 -8.53
C GLU A 141 -2.03 -22.26 -9.92
N LEU A 142 -1.66 -21.38 -10.86
CA LEU A 142 -2.21 -21.45 -12.22
C LEU A 142 -1.73 -22.71 -12.94
N ASP A 143 -2.62 -23.33 -13.72
CA ASP A 143 -2.23 -24.41 -14.60
C ASP A 143 -1.30 -23.93 -15.74
N ASP A 144 -0.49 -24.86 -16.27
CA ASP A 144 0.49 -24.59 -17.34
C ASP A 144 -0.13 -23.91 -18.58
N GLU A 145 -1.38 -24.22 -18.94
CA GLU A 145 -2.03 -23.63 -20.10
C GLU A 145 -2.37 -22.15 -19.84
N THR A 146 -2.89 -21.86 -18.66
CA THR A 146 -3.19 -20.50 -18.22
C THR A 146 -1.92 -19.66 -18.07
N GLN A 147 -0.85 -20.20 -17.44
CA GLN A 147 0.43 -19.48 -17.34
C GLN A 147 0.98 -19.13 -18.73
N LYS A 148 1.05 -20.10 -19.66
CA LYS A 148 1.51 -19.87 -21.05
C LYS A 148 0.67 -18.84 -21.79
N LYS A 149 -0.63 -18.78 -21.53
CA LYS A 149 -1.53 -17.82 -22.15
C LYS A 149 -1.28 -16.40 -21.64
N LEU A 150 -0.96 -16.25 -20.35
CA LEU A 150 -0.70 -14.95 -19.72
C LEU A 150 0.73 -14.46 -19.97
N GLU A 151 1.67 -15.37 -20.21
CA GLU A 151 3.07 -15.05 -20.47
C GLU A 151 3.22 -14.11 -21.68
N GLY A 152 3.93 -13.00 -21.49
CA GLY A 152 4.15 -11.98 -22.52
C GLY A 152 2.98 -11.01 -22.76
N LEU A 153 1.86 -11.15 -22.03
CA LEU A 153 0.80 -10.15 -22.05
C LEU A 153 1.17 -8.92 -21.21
N SER A 154 0.63 -7.77 -21.63
CA SER A 154 0.75 -6.51 -20.90
C SER A 154 -0.64 -5.96 -20.57
N ALA A 155 -0.78 -5.34 -19.41
CA ALA A 155 -1.99 -4.64 -19.00
C ALA A 155 -1.77 -3.13 -19.05
N TYR A 156 -2.83 -2.40 -19.39
CA TYR A 156 -2.88 -0.94 -19.27
C TYR A 156 -3.54 -0.56 -17.94
N HIS A 157 -2.82 0.17 -17.10
CA HIS A 157 -3.28 0.59 -15.78
C HIS A 157 -3.66 2.07 -15.82
N SER A 158 -4.82 2.40 -15.26
CA SER A 158 -5.34 3.77 -15.26
C SER A 158 -6.04 4.07 -13.94
N LEU A 159 -5.63 5.17 -13.30
CA LEU A 159 -6.28 5.67 -12.09
C LEU A 159 -7.75 6.03 -12.35
N TYR A 160 -8.06 6.60 -13.51
CA TYR A 160 -9.45 6.89 -13.89
C TYR A 160 -10.28 5.62 -13.97
N TYR A 161 -9.71 4.57 -14.59
CA TYR A 161 -10.39 3.29 -14.71
C TYR A 161 -10.63 2.64 -13.34
N SER A 162 -9.65 2.65 -12.42
CA SER A 162 -9.84 2.11 -11.07
C SER A 162 -10.88 2.90 -10.27
N GLN A 163 -10.83 4.23 -10.33
CA GLN A 163 -11.73 5.11 -9.57
C GLN A 163 -13.17 5.18 -10.12
N SER A 164 -13.42 4.71 -11.35
CA SER A 164 -14.77 4.61 -11.93
C SER A 164 -15.53 3.33 -11.56
N ARG A 165 -14.84 2.30 -11.04
CA ARG A 165 -15.42 1.01 -10.63
C ARG A 165 -16.31 1.07 -9.37
N PRO A 166 -16.01 1.87 -8.32
CA PRO A 166 -16.87 1.97 -7.14
C PRO A 166 -18.09 2.88 -7.41
N GLY A 167 -18.99 2.49 -8.32
CA GLY A 167 -20.32 3.09 -8.49
C GLY A 167 -20.39 4.60 -8.85
N VAL A 168 -19.26 5.29 -9.00
CA VAL A 168 -19.18 6.68 -9.42
C VAL A 168 -19.13 6.71 -10.95
N ARG A 169 -20.25 7.05 -11.58
CA ARG A 169 -20.30 7.34 -13.03
C ARG A 169 -19.41 8.54 -13.32
N SER A 170 -18.21 8.31 -13.84
CA SER A 170 -17.37 9.36 -14.38
C SER A 170 -17.89 9.75 -15.76
N HIS A 171 -18.38 10.99 -15.88
CA HIS A 171 -18.62 11.64 -17.17
C HIS A 171 -17.32 11.75 -17.97
N ASP A 172 -17.45 11.67 -19.29
CA ASP A 172 -16.37 11.73 -20.29
C ASP A 172 -15.36 12.86 -20.01
N GLY A 173 -14.19 12.47 -19.48
CA GLY A 173 -13.00 13.30 -19.36
C GLY A 173 -11.88 12.79 -20.29
N PRO A 174 -10.94 13.66 -20.72
CA PRO A 174 -10.00 13.34 -21.78
C PRO A 174 -9.08 12.18 -21.39
N GLN A 175 -9.05 11.16 -22.24
CA GLN A 175 -8.09 10.05 -22.12
C GLN A 175 -6.68 10.58 -22.41
N VAL A 176 -5.85 10.67 -21.37
CA VAL A 176 -4.43 10.94 -21.54
C VAL A 176 -3.76 9.66 -22.01
N ARG A 177 -3.47 9.59 -23.32
CA ARG A 177 -2.58 8.59 -23.90
C ARG A 177 -1.14 8.95 -23.54
N VAL A 178 -0.49 8.10 -22.74
CA VAL A 178 0.97 8.10 -22.65
C VAL A 178 1.43 6.91 -23.48
N SER A 179 2.17 7.19 -24.56
CA SER A 179 2.80 6.23 -25.47
C SER A 179 4.02 5.59 -24.84
#